data_AF-A0A7Y3DCT8-F1
#
_entry.id   AF-A0A7Y3DCT8-F1
#
_cell.length_a   1.000
_cell.length_b   1.000
_cell.length_c   1.000
_cell.angle_alpha   90.00
_cell.angle_beta   90.00
_cell.angle_gamma   90.00
#
_symmetry.space_group_name_H-M   'P 1'
#
loop_
_entity.id
_entity.type
_entity.pdbx_description
1 polymer ?
#
loop_
_entity_poly.entity_id
_entity_poly.type
_entity_poly.pdbx_seq_one_letter_code
_entity_poly.pdbx_strand_id
1 'polypeptide(L)'
;ARRETARFYEERNLLLTEHALLDDDGDGEGTREPTIETADGATAASFTLGMPGARSAATATATGAARPIPATADSVLARLYGERAGLEEQVAELRRLRDSMDPDIYESELETLLVDLALKSREIRAREGGEG
;
A
#
# COMPACT_ATOMS: atom_id res chain seq x y z
N ALA A 1 20.42 -12.24 -18.83
CA ALA A 1 19.11 -12.35 -19.52
C ALA A 1 19.04 -11.39 -20.72
N ARG A 2 18.60 -10.13 -20.61
CA ARG A 2 18.37 -9.22 -21.76
C ARG A 2 19.55 -9.05 -22.74
N ARG A 3 20.77 -8.86 -22.23
CA ARG A 3 22.00 -8.76 -23.07
C ARG A 3 22.27 -10.00 -23.90
N GLU A 4 21.92 -11.17 -23.39
CA GLU A 4 22.15 -12.45 -24.05
C GLU A 4 21.06 -12.72 -25.09
N THR A 5 19.83 -12.26 -24.83
CA THR A 5 18.74 -12.25 -25.80
C THR A 5 19.07 -11.32 -26.98
N ALA A 6 19.49 -10.09 -26.73
CA ALA A 6 19.88 -9.17 -27.80
C ALA A 6 21.00 -9.75 -28.69
N ARG A 7 22.05 -10.28 -28.06
CA ARG A 7 23.16 -10.94 -28.77
C ARG A 7 22.68 -12.11 -29.63
N PHE A 8 21.80 -12.98 -29.11
CA PHE A 8 21.28 -14.14 -29.85
C PHE A 8 20.52 -13.74 -31.12
N TYR A 9 19.76 -12.64 -31.09
CA TYR A 9 19.00 -12.18 -32.24
C TYR A 9 19.90 -11.44 -33.26
N GLU A 10 20.85 -10.64 -32.79
CA GLU A 10 21.86 -9.98 -33.63
C GLU A 10 22.76 -10.99 -34.36
N GLU A 11 23.31 -11.98 -33.64
CA GLU A 11 24.18 -13.02 -34.22
C GLU A 11 23.47 -13.87 -35.28
N ARG A 12 22.15 -14.04 -35.14
CA ARG A 12 21.33 -14.85 -36.05
C ARG A 12 20.61 -14.03 -37.12
N ASN A 13 20.85 -12.72 -37.15
CA ASN A 13 20.22 -11.79 -38.09
C ASN A 13 18.68 -11.87 -38.07
N LEU A 14 18.12 -12.11 -36.88
CA LEU A 14 16.69 -12.22 -36.64
C LEU A 14 16.16 -10.91 -36.09
N LEU A 15 14.94 -10.51 -36.49
CA LEU A 15 14.27 -9.40 -35.83
C LEU A 15 13.97 -9.77 -34.38
N LEU A 16 14.33 -8.86 -33.47
CA LEU A 16 13.97 -8.95 -32.07
C LEU A 16 12.43 -8.96 -31.94
N THR A 17 11.88 -9.83 -31.11
CA THR A 17 10.47 -9.77 -30.77
C THR A 17 10.18 -8.47 -30.02
N GLU A 18 9.11 -7.77 -30.38
CA GLU A 18 8.67 -6.58 -29.64
C GLU A 18 8.39 -6.95 -28.18
N HIS A 19 8.93 -6.16 -27.25
CA HIS A 19 8.70 -6.31 -25.81
C HIS A 19 7.69 -5.26 -25.36
N ALA A 20 6.77 -5.64 -24.46
CA ALA A 20 5.80 -4.71 -23.89
C ALA A 20 6.50 -3.53 -23.20
N LEU A 21 5.96 -2.34 -23.42
CA LEU A 21 6.35 -1.09 -22.77
C LEU A 21 5.42 -0.84 -21.58
N LEU A 22 5.93 -0.19 -20.53
CA LEU A 22 5.10 0.27 -19.43
C LEU A 22 4.82 1.76 -19.62
N ASP A 23 3.54 2.11 -19.64
CA ASP A 23 3.00 3.48 -19.52
C ASP A 23 2.05 3.42 -18.32
N ASP A 24 2.45 3.99 -17.19
CA ASP A 24 1.65 4.01 -15.96
C ASP A 24 1.31 5.43 -15.46
N ASP A 25 1.75 6.46 -16.17
CA ASP A 25 1.41 7.86 -15.92
C ASP A 25 0.35 8.42 -16.90
N GLY A 26 0.10 7.71 -18.02
CA GLY A 26 -0.93 8.02 -19.00
C GLY A 26 -0.52 9.04 -20.06
N ASP A 27 0.78 9.25 -20.28
CA ASP A 27 1.29 10.18 -21.29
C ASP A 27 1.30 9.61 -22.73
N GLY A 28 1.19 8.29 -22.88
CA GLY A 28 1.21 7.59 -24.16
C GLY A 28 2.61 7.24 -24.68
N GLU A 29 3.69 7.53 -23.94
CA GLU A 29 5.10 7.31 -24.27
C GLU A 29 5.74 6.22 -23.40
N GLY A 30 5.26 4.98 -23.52
CA GLY A 30 5.75 3.89 -22.66
C GLY A 30 7.26 3.57 -22.76
N THR A 31 7.84 3.19 -21.62
CA THR A 31 9.27 2.95 -21.45
C THR A 31 9.65 1.46 -21.36
N ARG A 32 10.84 1.10 -21.87
CA ARG A 32 11.45 -0.26 -21.79
C ARG A 32 12.21 -0.54 -20.49
N GLU A 33 12.61 0.52 -19.80
CA GLU A 33 13.38 0.50 -18.56
C GLU A 33 12.66 1.27 -17.43
N PRO A 34 11.45 0.83 -17.04
CA PRO A 34 10.73 1.47 -15.95
C PRO A 34 11.47 1.26 -14.63
N THR A 35 11.61 2.35 -13.87
CA THR A 35 12.24 2.40 -12.56
C THR A 35 11.39 3.26 -11.63
N ILE A 36 11.75 3.32 -10.35
CA ILE A 36 11.09 4.22 -9.39
C ILE A 36 11.48 5.70 -9.60
N GLU A 37 12.55 5.95 -10.36
CA GLU A 37 13.11 7.30 -10.59
C GLU A 37 12.73 7.86 -11.97
N THR A 38 12.11 7.04 -12.82
CA THR A 38 11.62 7.42 -14.16
C THR A 38 10.14 7.79 -14.11
N ALA A 39 9.64 8.48 -15.14
CA ALA A 39 8.23 8.81 -15.30
C ALA A 39 7.35 7.53 -15.25
N ASP A 40 7.70 6.56 -16.08
CA ASP A 40 7.12 5.22 -16.04
C ASP A 40 7.73 4.34 -14.94
N GLY A 41 6.88 3.74 -14.12
CA GLY A 41 7.24 2.69 -13.15
C GLY A 41 7.08 3.08 -11.68
N ALA A 42 6.97 4.37 -11.37
CA ALA A 42 6.75 4.83 -10.01
C ALA A 42 5.40 4.34 -9.46
N THR A 43 4.34 4.37 -10.28
CA THR A 43 3.00 3.90 -9.90
C THR A 43 3.00 2.39 -9.71
N ALA A 44 3.57 1.64 -10.66
CA ALA A 44 3.69 0.18 -10.58
C ALA A 44 4.45 -0.27 -9.33
N ALA A 45 5.49 0.44 -8.91
CA ALA A 45 6.28 0.10 -7.73
C ALA A 45 5.51 0.23 -6.40
N SER A 46 4.41 0.98 -6.37
CA SER A 46 3.54 1.07 -5.19
C SER A 46 2.73 -0.22 -4.94
N PHE A 47 2.49 -0.99 -6.00
CA PHE A 47 1.80 -2.28 -5.95
C PHE A 47 2.81 -3.42 -5.84
N THR A 48 3.04 -3.90 -4.61
CA THR A 48 3.82 -5.12 -4.41
C THR A 48 2.90 -6.33 -4.33
N LEU A 49 3.11 -7.35 -5.16
CA LEU A 49 2.48 -8.65 -4.99
C LEU A 49 3.10 -9.36 -3.78
N GLY A 50 2.54 -9.10 -2.60
CA GLY A 50 2.94 -9.75 -1.36
C GLY A 50 2.29 -11.12 -1.21
N MET A 51 3.09 -12.13 -0.82
CA MET A 51 2.55 -13.31 -0.15
C MET A 51 1.79 -12.84 1.11
N PRO A 52 0.66 -13.45 1.52
CA PRO A 52 -0.02 -13.06 2.74
C PRO A 52 0.97 -13.03 3.92
N GLY A 53 1.24 -11.84 4.47
CA GLY A 53 2.21 -11.62 5.55
C GLY A 53 3.48 -10.84 5.19
N ALA A 54 3.79 -10.63 3.91
CA ALA A 54 4.91 -9.79 3.46
C ALA A 54 4.41 -8.47 2.88
N ARG A 55 3.96 -7.54 3.73
CA ARG A 55 3.60 -6.19 3.32
C ARG A 55 4.87 -5.36 3.17
N SER A 56 5.19 -4.96 1.94
CA SER A 56 6.35 -4.11 1.67
C SER A 56 6.07 -2.66 2.04
N ALA A 57 7.17 -1.97 2.32
CA ALA A 57 7.20 -0.64 2.85
C ALA A 57 6.59 0.48 1.99
N ALA A 58 6.61 0.29 0.68
CA ALA A 58 6.19 1.33 -0.25
C ALA A 58 4.67 1.53 -0.31
N THR A 59 3.87 0.46 -0.16
CA THR A 59 2.41 0.46 -0.40
C THR A 59 1.60 1.26 0.64
N ALA A 60 2.19 1.54 1.80
CA ALA A 60 1.53 2.23 2.90
C ALA A 60 1.37 3.76 2.71
N THR A 61 2.21 4.36 1.86
CA THR A 61 2.28 5.82 1.75
C THR A 61 1.13 6.42 0.94
N ALA A 62 0.48 5.65 0.06
CA ALA A 62 -0.54 6.16 -0.86
C ALA A 62 -1.99 6.07 -0.34
N THR A 63 -2.27 5.26 0.68
CA THR A 63 -3.65 4.98 1.14
C THR A 63 -3.98 5.53 2.52
N GLY A 64 -3.03 6.21 3.19
CA GLY A 64 -3.13 6.49 4.63
C GLY A 64 -3.11 5.21 5.49
N ALA A 65 -2.92 4.05 4.87
CA ALA A 65 -2.78 2.77 5.55
C ALA A 65 -1.35 2.64 6.06
N ALA A 66 -1.19 2.79 7.38
CA ALA A 66 -0.03 2.43 8.21
C ALA A 66 1.33 2.28 7.49
N ARG A 67 2.18 3.31 7.62
CA ARG A 67 3.61 3.26 7.30
C ARG A 67 4.20 1.90 7.72
N PRO A 68 4.97 1.22 6.86
CA PRO A 68 5.73 0.05 7.27
C PRO A 68 6.63 0.39 8.44
N ILE A 69 6.54 -0.49 9.41
CA ILE A 69 7.37 -0.42 10.58
C ILE A 69 8.69 -1.12 10.22
N PRO A 70 9.87 -0.47 10.36
CA PRO A 70 11.13 -1.19 10.25
C PRO A 70 11.13 -2.34 11.26
N ALA A 71 11.69 -3.49 10.91
CA ALA A 71 11.66 -4.73 11.69
C ALA A 71 12.29 -4.64 13.10
N THR A 72 12.67 -3.45 13.55
CA THR A 72 13.22 -3.09 14.85
C THR A 72 12.26 -2.29 15.73
N ALA A 73 10.99 -2.10 15.36
CA ALA A 73 10.12 -1.26 16.16
C ALA A 73 9.68 -1.89 17.47
N ASP A 74 9.57 -1.01 18.46
CA ASP A 74 9.00 -1.23 19.78
C ASP A 74 7.75 -2.11 19.67
N SER A 75 7.77 -3.29 20.32
CA SER A 75 6.67 -4.29 20.26
C SER A 75 5.32 -3.70 20.65
N VAL A 76 5.35 -2.63 21.44
CA VAL A 76 4.22 -1.81 21.85
C VAL A 76 3.64 -1.02 20.68
N LEU A 77 4.46 -0.41 19.84
CA LEU A 77 3.99 0.35 18.68
C LEU A 77 3.33 -0.57 17.65
N ALA A 78 3.94 -1.73 17.39
CA ALA A 78 3.34 -2.76 16.53
C ALA A 78 1.95 -3.21 17.04
N ARG A 79 1.79 -3.40 18.36
CA ARG A 79 0.49 -3.69 18.98
C ARG A 79 -0.52 -2.57 18.75
N LEU A 80 -0.13 -1.31 18.96
CA LEU A 80 -1.03 -0.16 18.77
C LEU A 80 -1.54 -0.03 17.33
N TYR A 81 -0.68 -0.30 16.34
CA TYR A 81 -1.11 -0.35 14.94
C TYR A 81 -2.06 -1.53 14.66
N GLY A 82 -1.84 -2.68 15.28
CA GLY A 82 -2.77 -3.81 15.22
C GLY A 82 -4.15 -3.47 15.77
N GLU A 83 -4.20 -2.79 16.92
CA GLU A 83 -5.45 -2.31 17.52
C GLU A 83 -6.17 -1.30 16.62
N ARG A 84 -5.43 -0.34 16.04
CA ARG A 84 -5.97 0.62 15.07
C ARG A 84 -6.58 -0.08 13.85
N ALA A 85 -5.89 -1.08 13.31
CA ALA A 85 -6.38 -1.84 12.16
C ALA A 85 -7.66 -2.62 12.48
N GLY A 86 -7.78 -3.19 13.69
CA GLY A 86 -9.00 -3.85 14.14
C GLY A 86 -10.20 -2.89 14.25
N LEU A 87 -9.98 -1.65 14.70
CA LEU A 87 -11.03 -0.62 14.73
C LEU A 87 -11.47 -0.21 13.31
N GLU A 88 -10.51 -0.09 12.37
CA GLU A 88 -10.82 0.21 10.97
C GLU A 88 -11.67 -0.90 10.32
N GLU A 89 -11.38 -2.17 10.62
CA GLU A 89 -12.16 -3.31 10.16
C GLU A 89 -13.59 -3.31 10.73
N GLN A 90 -13.75 -3.01 12.02
CA GLN A 90 -15.07 -2.88 12.64
C GLN A 90 -15.90 -1.75 12.02
N VAL A 91 -15.29 -0.60 11.73
CA VAL A 91 -15.96 0.50 11.01
C VAL A 91 -16.37 0.07 9.60
N ALA A 92 -15.51 -0.66 8.90
CA ALA A 92 -15.82 -1.16 7.56
C ALA A 92 -17.00 -2.15 7.59
N GLU A 93 -17.04 -3.05 8.58
CA GLU A 93 -18.15 -4.00 8.76
C GLU A 93 -19.45 -3.29 9.13
N LEU A 94 -19.40 -2.35 10.08
CA LEU A 94 -20.56 -1.55 10.46
C LEU A 94 -21.14 -0.81 9.24
N ARG A 95 -20.28 -0.25 8.37
CA ARG A 95 -20.70 0.39 7.11
C ARG A 95 -21.35 -0.58 6.13
N ARG A 96 -20.96 -1.86 6.09
CA ARG A 96 -21.63 -2.88 5.26
C ARG A 96 -23.01 -3.21 5.76
N LEU A 97 -23.19 -3.23 7.09
CA LEU A 97 -24.45 -3.56 7.75
C LEU A 97 -25.41 -2.37 7.86
N ARG A 98 -24.95 -1.15 7.55
CA ARG A 98 -25.72 0.12 7.62
C ARG A 98 -27.15 0.00 7.12
N ASP A 99 -27.34 -0.55 5.92
CA ASP A 99 -28.66 -0.59 5.27
C ASP A 99 -29.61 -1.63 5.89
N SER A 100 -29.10 -2.52 6.72
CA SER A 100 -29.84 -3.54 7.46
C SER A 100 -30.04 -3.21 8.95
N MET A 101 -29.56 -2.05 9.39
CA MET A 101 -29.47 -1.66 10.79
C MET A 101 -30.33 -0.42 11.06
N ASP A 102 -30.82 -0.28 12.29
CA ASP A 102 -31.53 0.92 12.69
C ASP A 102 -30.60 2.15 12.60
N PRO A 103 -31.03 3.27 11.99
CA PRO A 103 -30.18 4.44 11.79
C PRO A 103 -29.60 5.02 13.08
N ASP A 104 -30.40 5.09 14.15
CA ASP A 104 -29.95 5.68 15.42
C ASP A 104 -28.91 4.78 16.10
N ILE A 105 -29.10 3.46 16.01
CA ILE A 105 -28.12 2.50 16.50
C ILE A 105 -26.84 2.57 15.66
N TYR A 106 -26.96 2.65 14.32
CA TYR A 106 -25.80 2.75 13.43
C TYR A 106 -24.95 3.98 13.72
N GLU A 107 -25.58 5.14 13.90
CA GLU A 107 -24.88 6.39 14.21
C GLU A 107 -24.16 6.32 15.56
N SER A 108 -24.81 5.78 16.60
CA SER A 108 -24.19 5.66 17.93
C SER A 108 -22.98 4.71 17.97
N GLU A 109 -23.07 3.57 17.27
CA GLU A 109 -21.98 2.60 17.14
C GLU A 109 -20.83 3.20 16.30
N LEU A 110 -21.17 3.92 15.22
CA LEU A 110 -20.19 4.56 14.37
C LEU A 110 -19.44 5.67 15.10
N GLU A 111 -20.13 6.50 15.87
CA GLU A 111 -19.51 7.55 16.68
C GLU A 111 -18.51 6.95 17.67
N THR A 112 -18.92 5.89 18.39
CA THR A 112 -18.06 5.19 19.35
C THR A 112 -16.78 4.68 18.68
N LEU A 113 -16.90 3.97 17.56
CA LEU A 113 -15.75 3.43 16.83
C LEU A 113 -14.83 4.53 16.28
N LEU A 114 -15.38 5.65 15.80
CA LEU A 114 -14.58 6.76 15.27
C LEU A 114 -13.83 7.50 16.39
N VAL A 115 -14.44 7.67 17.57
CA VAL A 115 -13.79 8.24 18.74
C VAL A 115 -12.62 7.37 19.18
N ASP A 116 -12.83 6.05 19.30
CA ASP A 116 -11.79 5.10 19.68
C ASP A 116 -10.63 5.10 18.66
N LEU A 117 -10.94 5.16 17.36
CA LEU A 117 -9.94 5.25 16.31
C LEU A 117 -9.11 6.55 16.40
N ALA A 118 -9.76 7.68 16.70
CA ALA A 118 -9.10 8.96 16.87
C ALA A 118 -8.18 8.97 18.09
N LEU A 119 -8.63 8.40 19.22
CA LEU A 119 -7.83 8.26 20.44
C LEU A 119 -6.61 7.37 20.18
N LYS A 120 -6.79 6.23 19.52
CA LYS A 120 -5.70 5.31 19.17
C LYS A 120 -4.68 5.97 18.23
N SER A 121 -5.16 6.73 17.24
CA SER A 121 -4.30 7.46 16.31
C SER A 121 -3.53 8.61 16.99
N ARG A 122 -4.09 9.22 18.04
CA ARG A 122 -3.37 10.19 18.88
C ARG A 122 -2.29 9.52 19.73
N GLU A 123 -2.58 8.36 20.32
CA GLU A 123 -1.62 7.58 21.12
C GLU A 123 -0.39 7.18 20.29
N ILE A 124 -0.61 6.69 19.07
CA ILE A 124 0.46 6.36 18.12
C ILE A 124 1.32 7.58 17.83
N ARG A 125 0.71 8.71 17.42
CA ARG A 125 1.46 9.95 17.12
C ARG A 125 2.24 10.50 18.31
N ALA A 126 1.68 10.42 19.53
CA ALA A 126 2.36 10.87 20.73
C ALA A 126 3.62 10.03 21.02
N ARG A 127 3.58 8.75 20.67
CA ARG A 127 4.70 7.82 20.87
C ARG A 127 5.75 7.93 19.77
N GLU A 128 5.34 8.09 18.52
CA GLU A 128 6.24 8.39 17.39
C GLU A 128 6.95 9.75 17.55
N GLY A 129 6.24 10.78 18.04
CA GLY A 129 6.80 12.11 18.26
C GLY A 129 7.63 12.28 19.53
N GLY A 130 7.62 11.27 20.41
CA GLY A 130 8.44 11.24 21.64
C GLY A 130 9.80 10.58 21.49
N GLU A 131 10.10 9.99 20.32
CA GLU A 131 11.40 9.37 19.98
C GLU A 131 12.33 10.31 19.19
N GLY A 132 12.07 11.63 19.23
CA GLY A 132 12.89 12.67 18.59
C GLY A 132 13.90 13.32 19.52
#